data_AF-A0A482VZX5-F1
#
_entry.id   AF-A0A482VZX5-F1
#
_cell.length_a   1.000
_cell.length_b   1.000
_cell.length_c   1.000
_cell.angle_alpha   90.00
_cell.angle_beta   90.00
_cell.angle_gamma   90.00
#
_symmetry.space_group_name_H-M   'P 1'
#
loop_
_entity.id
_entity.type
_entity.pdbx_description
1 polymer ?
#
loop_
_entity_poly.entity_id
_entity_poly.type
_entity_poly.pdbx_seq_one_letter_code
_entity_poly.pdbx_strand_id
1 'polypeptide(L)'
;MVYLISKYAKNDCLYPQDVKKRAIIDQRLHFESGVVFTVLKRISIHILIKGKQTLNEELKKSVKETYEFLETFLEGKLWVVGDYVSIADYSLVSSISSLNTIVPIDPEKWPKITAWLRRSEQLLEYEANNKGLKIFADTFRKKLTTI
;
A
#
# COMPACT_ATOMS: atom_id res chain seq x y z
N MET A 1 11.65 -7.76 3.71
CA MET A 1 10.80 -8.90 4.14
C MET A 1 11.25 -10.24 3.58
N VAL A 2 11.50 -10.37 2.27
CA VAL A 2 11.96 -11.63 1.62
C VAL A 2 13.02 -12.38 2.43
N TYR A 3 14.15 -11.74 2.74
CA TYR A 3 15.22 -12.36 3.54
C TYR A 3 14.75 -12.90 4.90
N LEU A 4 13.87 -12.16 5.60
CA LEU A 4 13.40 -12.56 6.93
C LEU A 4 12.54 -13.82 6.85
N ILE A 5 11.64 -13.89 5.87
CA ILE A 5 10.81 -15.08 5.68
C ILE A 5 11.67 -16.26 5.25
N SER A 6 12.54 -16.09 4.24
CA SER A 6 13.39 -17.16 3.74
C SER A 6 14.36 -17.73 4.78
N LYS A 7 14.83 -16.91 5.73
CA LYS A 7 15.82 -17.33 6.73
C LYS A 7 15.21 -17.84 8.03
N TYR A 8 14.09 -17.25 8.46
CA TYR A 8 13.60 -17.46 9.83
C TYR A 8 12.19 -18.01 9.92
N ALA A 9 11.39 -17.97 8.84
CA ALA A 9 10.04 -18.52 8.91
C ALA A 9 10.06 -20.05 8.99
N LYS A 10 9.15 -20.60 9.79
CA LYS A 10 8.98 -22.06 9.94
C LYS A 10 8.23 -22.69 8.78
N ASN A 11 7.56 -21.87 7.96
CA ASN A 11 6.84 -22.26 6.76
C ASN A 11 7.02 -21.19 5.68
N ASP A 12 6.62 -21.50 4.46
CA ASP A 12 6.74 -20.62 3.30
C ASP A 12 5.41 -19.93 2.92
N CYS A 13 4.40 -19.94 3.80
CA CYS A 13 3.06 -19.43 3.48
C CYS A 13 3.07 -17.97 3.00
N LEU A 14 3.87 -17.11 3.64
CA LEU A 14 3.98 -15.68 3.28
C LEU A 14 4.83 -15.42 2.04
N TYR A 15 5.68 -16.38 1.65
CA TYR A 15 6.58 -16.29 0.50
C TYR A 15 6.93 -17.69 -0.02
N PRO A 16 6.05 -18.32 -0.81
CA PRO A 16 6.19 -19.72 -1.21
C PRO A 16 7.48 -20.01 -1.98
N GLN A 17 7.95 -21.27 -1.91
CA GLN A 17 9.08 -21.75 -2.71
C GLN A 17 8.70 -22.04 -4.17
N ASP A 18 7.41 -22.30 -4.44
CA ASP A 18 6.92 -22.46 -5.80
C ASP A 18 7.21 -21.21 -6.65
N VAL A 19 7.95 -21.40 -7.73
CA VAL A 19 8.47 -20.30 -8.56
C VAL A 19 7.35 -19.48 -9.19
N LYS A 20 6.23 -20.10 -9.58
CA LYS A 20 5.12 -19.37 -10.21
C LYS A 20 4.39 -18.49 -9.20
N LYS A 21 4.09 -19.02 -8.01
CA LYS A 21 3.49 -18.24 -6.91
C LYS A 21 4.41 -17.11 -6.46
N ARG A 22 5.71 -17.41 -6.34
CA ARG A 22 6.73 -16.44 -5.97
C ARG A 22 6.83 -15.30 -6.98
N ALA A 23 6.83 -15.61 -8.28
CA ALA A 23 6.91 -14.60 -9.33
C ALA A 23 5.76 -13.57 -9.25
N ILE A 24 4.55 -14.00 -8.85
CA ILE A 24 3.42 -13.08 -8.64
C ILE A 24 3.69 -12.18 -7.42
N ILE A 25 4.18 -12.74 -6.31
CA ILE A 25 4.54 -11.93 -5.12
C ILE A 25 5.64 -10.93 -5.46
N ASP A 26 6.70 -11.35 -6.13
CA ASP A 26 7.81 -10.48 -6.54
C ASP A 26 7.32 -9.38 -7.49
N GLN A 27 6.44 -9.70 -8.44
CA GLN A 27 5.80 -8.69 -9.29
C GLN A 27 5.05 -7.64 -8.46
N ARG A 28 4.28 -8.04 -7.43
CA ARG A 28 3.57 -7.10 -6.55
C ARG A 28 4.53 -6.27 -5.68
N LEU A 29 5.64 -6.85 -5.22
CA LEU A 29 6.68 -6.12 -4.49
C LEU A 29 7.41 -5.10 -5.39
N HIS A 30 7.64 -5.43 -6.66
CA HIS A 30 8.18 -4.48 -7.65
C HIS A 30 7.18 -3.39 -8.02
N PHE A 31 5.89 -3.72 -8.11
CA PHE A 31 4.85 -2.71 -8.25
C PHE A 31 4.82 -1.77 -7.03
N GLU A 32 4.90 -2.31 -5.81
CA GLU A 32 4.93 -1.52 -4.58
C GLU A 32 6.12 -0.55 -4.57
N SER A 33 7.34 -1.06 -4.71
CA SER A 33 8.56 -0.25 -4.65
C SER A 33 8.76 0.67 -5.85
N GLY A 34 8.40 0.22 -7.06
CA GLY A 34 8.60 0.95 -8.31
C GLY A 34 7.52 1.98 -8.60
N VAL A 35 6.27 1.70 -8.24
CA VAL A 35 5.12 2.53 -8.56
C VAL A 35 4.54 3.19 -7.32
N VAL A 36 4.01 2.40 -6.37
CA VAL A 36 3.24 2.92 -5.23
C VAL A 36 4.11 3.83 -4.34
N PHE A 37 5.25 3.32 -3.89
CA PHE A 37 6.16 4.07 -3.03
C PHE A 37 6.78 5.26 -3.76
N THR A 38 7.03 5.16 -5.07
CA THR A 38 7.50 6.30 -5.88
C THR A 38 6.50 7.45 -5.87
N VAL A 39 5.19 7.16 -6.00
CA VAL A 39 4.13 8.17 -5.91
C VAL A 39 4.09 8.79 -4.51
N LEU A 40 4.09 7.96 -3.46
CA LEU A 40 4.10 8.42 -2.06
C LEU A 40 5.33 9.29 -1.75
N LYS A 41 6.51 8.90 -2.25
CA LYS A 41 7.76 9.65 -2.12
C LYS A 41 7.69 10.99 -2.82
N ARG A 42 7.17 11.07 -4.05
CA ARG A 42 6.99 12.34 -4.78
C ARG A 42 6.10 13.30 -4.00
N ILE A 43 4.98 12.80 -3.46
CA ILE A 43 4.08 13.59 -2.61
C ILE A 43 4.80 14.07 -1.34
N SER A 44 5.53 13.17 -0.68
CA SER A 44 6.27 13.49 0.54
C SER A 44 7.34 14.56 0.30
N ILE A 45 8.08 14.49 -0.81
CA ILE A 45 9.04 15.53 -1.19
C ILE A 45 8.32 16.87 -1.44
N HIS A 46 7.20 16.84 -2.16
CA HIS A 46 6.42 18.03 -2.49
C HIS A 46 5.91 18.77 -1.25
N ILE A 47 5.38 18.04 -0.27
CA ILE A 47 4.79 18.64 0.94
C ILE A 47 5.85 18.89 2.04
N LEU A 48 6.65 17.88 2.36
CA LEU A 48 7.52 17.93 3.55
C LEU A 48 8.82 18.69 3.28
N ILE A 49 9.38 18.60 2.07
CA ILE A 49 10.67 19.20 1.72
C ILE A 49 10.47 20.53 1.00
N LYS A 50 9.62 20.56 -0.03
CA LYS A 50 9.37 21.80 -0.81
C LYS A 50 8.36 22.74 -0.14
N GLY A 51 7.79 22.35 0.99
CA GLY A 51 6.88 23.18 1.79
C GLY A 51 5.56 23.54 1.08
N LYS A 52 5.17 22.79 0.04
CA LYS A 52 3.89 23.01 -0.63
C LYS A 52 2.76 22.52 0.29
N GLN A 53 1.63 23.21 0.25
CA GLN A 53 0.49 22.93 1.13
C GLN A 53 -0.69 22.28 0.39
N THR A 54 -0.55 22.07 -0.93
CA THR A 54 -1.58 21.47 -1.78
C THR A 54 -0.96 20.44 -2.72
N LEU A 55 -1.76 19.46 -3.14
CA LEU A 55 -1.40 18.51 -4.19
C LEU A 55 -1.85 19.06 -5.54
N ASN A 56 -0.95 18.99 -6.54
CA ASN A 56 -1.35 19.26 -7.92
C ASN A 56 -2.15 18.08 -8.49
N GLU A 57 -2.88 18.32 -9.59
CA GLU A 57 -3.73 17.31 -10.21
C GLU A 57 -2.94 16.11 -10.74
N GLU A 58 -1.69 16.30 -11.18
CA GLU A 58 -0.83 15.22 -11.63
C GLU A 58 -0.54 14.21 -10.51
N LEU A 59 -0.18 14.68 -9.31
CA LEU A 59 0.08 13.81 -8.15
C LEU A 59 -1.20 13.10 -7.71
N LYS A 60 -2.34 13.81 -7.66
CA LYS A 60 -3.63 13.18 -7.35
C LYS A 60 -3.97 12.10 -8.37
N LYS A 61 -3.74 12.37 -9.67
CA LYS A 61 -3.97 11.41 -10.75
C LYS A 61 -3.10 10.16 -10.57
N SER A 62 -1.81 10.30 -10.29
CA SER A 62 -0.92 9.16 -10.05
C SER A 62 -1.36 8.29 -8.86
N VAL A 63 -1.93 8.88 -7.81
CA VAL A 63 -2.51 8.11 -6.70
C VAL A 63 -3.73 7.32 -7.16
N LYS A 64 -4.65 7.96 -7.90
CA LYS A 64 -5.85 7.30 -8.43
C LYS A 64 -5.50 6.16 -9.40
N GLU A 65 -4.52 6.36 -10.29
CA GLU A 65 -4.01 5.30 -11.19
C GLU A 65 -3.42 4.13 -10.39
N THR A 66 -2.72 4.42 -9.29
CA THR A 66 -2.22 3.37 -8.38
C THR A 66 -3.37 2.55 -7.78
N TYR A 67 -4.46 3.19 -7.37
CA TYR A 67 -5.65 2.51 -6.88
C TYR A 67 -6.31 1.67 -7.97
N GLU A 68 -6.37 2.16 -9.21
CA GLU A 68 -6.93 1.40 -10.35
C GLU A 68 -6.13 0.13 -10.65
N PHE A 69 -4.80 0.16 -10.58
CA PHE A 69 -3.96 -1.03 -10.69
C PHE A 69 -4.22 -2.03 -9.55
N LEU A 70 -4.26 -1.56 -8.31
CA LEU A 70 -4.47 -2.43 -7.16
C LEU A 70 -5.88 -3.04 -7.14
N GLU A 71 -6.89 -2.25 -7.50
CA GLU A 71 -8.26 -2.71 -7.73
C GLU A 71 -8.29 -3.86 -8.75
N THR A 72 -7.54 -3.73 -9.85
CA THR A 72 -7.40 -4.79 -10.88
C THR A 72 -6.70 -6.03 -10.33
N PHE A 73 -5.63 -5.88 -9.54
CA PHE A 73 -4.94 -7.04 -8.95
C PHE A 73 -5.83 -7.85 -8.01
N LEU A 74 -6.74 -7.19 -7.31
CA LEU A 74 -7.70 -7.80 -6.39
C LEU A 74 -8.91 -8.43 -7.09
N GLU A 75 -9.04 -8.31 -8.42
CA GLU A 75 -10.13 -8.95 -9.16
C GLU A 75 -10.13 -10.47 -8.94
N GLY A 76 -11.26 -10.98 -8.46
CA GLY A 76 -11.45 -12.39 -8.11
C GLY A 76 -10.57 -12.93 -6.98
N LYS A 77 -9.94 -12.08 -6.15
CA LYS A 77 -8.99 -12.50 -5.10
C LYS A 77 -9.30 -11.84 -3.77
N LEU A 78 -9.00 -12.53 -2.67
CA LEU A 78 -9.03 -11.92 -1.35
C LEU A 78 -7.83 -10.97 -1.17
N TRP A 79 -6.63 -11.49 -1.35
CA TRP A 79 -5.35 -10.77 -1.18
C TRP A 79 -4.72 -10.49 -2.54
N VAL A 80 -3.69 -9.63 -2.58
CA VAL A 80 -3.13 -9.10 -3.84
C VAL A 80 -2.49 -10.17 -4.76
N VAL A 81 -2.31 -11.39 -4.23
CA VAL A 81 -1.76 -12.55 -4.93
C VAL A 81 -2.69 -13.76 -5.00
N GLY A 82 -3.83 -13.77 -4.31
CA GLY A 82 -4.74 -14.91 -4.26
C GLY A 82 -5.58 -14.96 -2.98
N ASP A 83 -5.88 -16.14 -2.48
CA ASP A 83 -6.77 -16.32 -1.32
C ASP A 83 -6.03 -16.36 0.03
N TYR A 84 -4.73 -16.10 0.02
CA TYR A 84 -3.88 -16.07 1.22
C TYR A 84 -3.05 -14.78 1.29
N VAL A 85 -2.80 -14.32 2.52
CA VAL A 85 -1.96 -13.15 2.78
C VAL A 85 -0.49 -13.46 2.51
N SER A 86 0.23 -12.49 1.93
CA SER A 86 1.65 -12.62 1.60
C SER A 86 2.46 -11.39 2.00
N ILE A 87 3.78 -11.46 1.87
CA ILE A 87 4.64 -10.29 2.05
C ILE A 87 4.34 -9.13 1.10
N ALA A 88 3.68 -9.40 -0.04
CA ALA A 88 3.23 -8.32 -0.93
C ALA A 88 2.12 -7.49 -0.30
N ASP A 89 1.17 -8.12 0.40
CA ASP A 89 0.09 -7.42 1.10
C ASP A 89 0.64 -6.52 2.21
N TYR A 90 1.57 -7.02 3.02
CA TYR A 90 2.22 -6.22 4.07
C TYR A 90 3.03 -5.04 3.49
N SER A 91 3.69 -5.22 2.35
CA SER A 91 4.42 -4.12 1.69
C SER A 91 3.43 -3.06 1.21
N LEU A 92 2.41 -3.49 0.46
CA LEU A 92 1.44 -2.60 -0.16
C LEU A 92 0.60 -1.86 0.88
N VAL A 93 0.15 -2.52 1.95
CA VAL A 93 -0.75 -1.89 2.92
C VAL A 93 -0.10 -0.70 3.61
N SER A 94 1.21 -0.74 3.86
CA SER A 94 1.93 0.38 4.45
C SER A 94 1.87 1.65 3.58
N SER A 95 2.18 1.51 2.29
CA SER A 95 2.18 2.62 1.34
C SER A 95 0.76 3.06 0.96
N ILE A 96 -0.18 2.12 0.76
CA ILE A 96 -1.56 2.40 0.37
C ILE A 96 -2.34 3.06 1.51
N SER A 97 -2.19 2.59 2.75
CA SER A 97 -2.82 3.24 3.90
C SER A 97 -2.31 4.67 4.06
N SER A 98 -1.01 4.92 3.87
CA SER A 98 -0.45 6.27 3.87
C SER A 98 -1.03 7.16 2.77
N LEU A 99 -1.13 6.66 1.53
CA LEU A 99 -1.77 7.38 0.43
C LEU A 99 -3.24 7.70 0.71
N ASN A 100 -3.98 6.75 1.32
CA ASN A 100 -5.39 6.93 1.68
C ASN A 100 -5.59 8.07 2.70
N THR A 101 -4.59 8.37 3.54
CA THR A 101 -4.66 9.54 4.44
C THR A 101 -4.53 10.88 3.72
N ILE A 102 -3.99 10.89 2.50
CA ILE A 102 -3.69 12.09 1.71
C ILE A 102 -4.73 12.28 0.60
N VAL A 103 -5.01 11.22 -0.16
CA VAL A 103 -6.04 11.16 -1.18
C VAL A 103 -6.94 9.98 -0.82
N PRO A 104 -8.11 10.24 -0.19
CA PRO A 104 -8.99 9.16 0.25
C PRO A 104 -9.43 8.24 -0.89
N ILE A 105 -9.44 6.95 -0.60
CA ILE A 105 -10.04 5.93 -1.46
C ILE A 105 -11.55 6.14 -1.44
N ASP A 106 -12.13 6.30 -2.63
CA ASP A 106 -13.57 6.27 -2.85
C ASP A 106 -14.06 4.81 -2.85
N PRO A 107 -14.89 4.41 -1.86
CA PRO A 107 -15.35 3.03 -1.75
C PRO A 107 -16.35 2.62 -2.84
N GLU A 108 -17.03 3.57 -3.49
CA GLU A 108 -17.93 3.29 -4.61
C GLU A 108 -17.13 3.03 -5.89
N LYS A 109 -16.03 3.78 -6.09
CA LYS A 109 -15.16 3.62 -7.25
C LYS A 109 -14.19 2.44 -7.12
N TRP A 110 -13.65 2.20 -5.92
CA TRP A 110 -12.67 1.14 -5.67
C TRP A 110 -13.10 0.25 -4.49
N PRO A 111 -14.15 -0.57 -4.67
CA PRO A 111 -14.68 -1.42 -3.61
C PRO A 111 -13.72 -2.54 -3.19
N LYS A 112 -12.90 -3.10 -4.11
CA LYS A 112 -12.02 -4.24 -3.78
C LYS A 112 -10.84 -3.82 -2.93
N ILE A 113 -10.14 -2.74 -3.28
CA ILE A 113 -9.07 -2.17 -2.44
C ILE A 113 -9.62 -1.70 -1.09
N THR A 114 -10.84 -1.18 -1.04
CA THR A 114 -11.51 -0.81 0.22
C THR A 114 -11.71 -2.05 1.11
N ALA A 115 -12.24 -3.14 0.56
CA ALA A 115 -12.43 -4.38 1.28
C ALA A 115 -11.11 -5.01 1.72
N TRP A 116 -10.08 -4.99 0.86
CA TRP A 116 -8.74 -5.47 1.17
C TRP A 116 -8.07 -4.65 2.28
N LEU A 117 -8.21 -3.32 2.28
CA LEU A 117 -7.66 -2.45 3.32
C LEU A 117 -8.33 -2.73 4.66
N ARG A 118 -9.66 -2.81 4.69
CA ARG A 118 -10.42 -3.20 5.90
C ARG A 118 -9.99 -4.57 6.43
N ARG A 119 -9.77 -5.56 5.55
CA ARG A 119 -9.28 -6.88 5.96
C ARG A 119 -7.87 -6.80 6.53
N SER A 120 -6.99 -6.00 5.93
CA SER A 120 -5.63 -5.79 6.40
C SER A 120 -5.60 -5.15 7.79
N GLU A 121 -6.53 -4.23 8.08
CA GLU A 121 -6.68 -3.60 9.40
C GLU A 121 -7.09 -4.57 10.52
N GLN A 122 -7.68 -5.73 10.16
CA GLN A 122 -8.04 -6.78 11.13
C GLN A 122 -6.88 -7.74 11.45
N LEU A 123 -5.74 -7.64 10.75
CA LEU A 123 -4.58 -8.48 11.02
C LEU A 123 -3.93 -8.04 12.34
N LEU A 124 -3.54 -9.00 13.19
CA LEU A 124 -2.95 -8.72 14.50
C LEU A 124 -1.69 -7.85 14.39
N GLU A 125 -0.85 -8.16 13.40
CA GLU A 125 0.39 -7.46 13.10
C GLU A 125 0.19 -6.08 12.46
N TYR A 126 -1.03 -5.70 12.07
CA TYR A 126 -1.31 -4.38 11.50
C TYR A 126 -1.01 -3.24 12.49
N GLU A 127 -1.02 -3.52 13.79
CA GLU A 127 -0.64 -2.54 14.81
C GLU A 127 0.81 -2.04 14.65
N ALA A 128 1.69 -2.84 14.03
CA ALA A 128 3.04 -2.39 13.67
C ALA A 128 3.02 -1.24 12.63
N ASN A 129 2.02 -1.20 11.75
CA ASN A 129 1.80 -0.12 10.79
C ASN A 129 1.03 1.05 11.42
N ASN A 130 -0.04 0.77 12.16
CA ASN A 130 -1.01 1.74 12.66
C ASN A 130 -0.37 2.90 13.45
N LYS A 131 0.64 2.61 14.28
CA LYS A 131 1.36 3.65 15.04
C LYS A 131 2.08 4.64 14.13
N GLY A 132 2.81 4.15 13.13
CA GLY A 132 3.51 4.98 12.16
C GLY A 132 2.54 5.75 11.26
N LEU A 133 1.46 5.09 10.83
CA LEU A 133 0.42 5.69 10.01
C LEU A 133 -0.26 6.89 10.68
N LYS A 134 -0.55 6.81 11.99
CA LYS A 134 -1.11 7.94 12.77
C LYS A 134 -0.19 9.15 12.76
N ILE A 135 1.10 8.93 13.03
CA ILE A 135 2.12 10.00 13.02
C ILE A 135 2.22 10.62 11.62
N PHE A 136 2.21 9.78 10.58
CA PHE A 136 2.22 10.21 9.19
C PHE A 136 0.99 11.09 8.87
N ALA A 137 -0.21 10.60 9.18
CA ALA A 137 -1.47 11.30 8.94
C ALA A 137 -1.51 12.67 9.64
N ASP A 138 -1.11 12.72 10.91
CA ASP A 138 -1.08 13.97 11.68
C ASP A 138 -0.06 14.97 11.12
N THR A 139 1.08 14.48 10.62
CA THR A 139 2.10 15.31 9.98
C THR A 139 1.58 15.93 8.69
N PHE A 140 0.90 15.15 7.85
CA PHE A 140 0.34 15.66 6.59
C PHE A 140 -0.87 16.56 6.81
N ARG A 141 -1.76 16.23 7.76
CA ARG A 141 -2.91 17.08 8.12
C ARG A 141 -2.49 18.48 8.56
N LYS A 142 -1.39 18.61 9.29
CA LYS A 142 -0.85 19.92 9.73
C LYS A 142 -0.27 20.76 8.59
N LYS A 143 0.15 20.14 7.49
CA LYS A 143 0.85 20.80 6.38
C LYS A 143 -0.06 21.08 5.19
N LEU A 144 -1.07 20.25 4.97
CA LEU A 144 -2.05 20.43 3.91
C LEU A 144 -3.11 21.45 4.33
N THR A 145 -3.37 22.45 3.49
CA THR A 145 -4.33 23.52 3.83
C THR A 145 -5.79 23.11 3.64
N THR A 146 -6.09 22.03 2.90
CA THR A 146 -7.42 21.38 2.81
C THR A 146 -7.28 20.00 2.13
N ILE A 147 -7.99 18.98 2.64
CA ILE A 147 -8.35 17.75 1.88
C ILE A 147 -9.81 17.91 1.46
#